data_AF-A0A3L7SNX2-F1
#
_entry.id   AF-A0A3L7SNX2-F1
#
_cell.length_a   1.000
_cell.length_b   1.000
_cell.length_c   1.000
_cell.angle_alpha   90.00
_cell.angle_beta   90.00
_cell.angle_gamma   90.00
#
_symmetry.space_group_name_H-M   'P 1'
#
loop_
_entity.id
_entity.type
_entity.pdbx_description
1 polymer ?
#
loop_
_entity_poly.entity_id
_entity_poly.type
_entity_poly.pdbx_seq_one_letter_code
_entity_poly.pdbx_strand_id
1 'polypeptide(L)' 'KRALRGGSFLCTDQYCSRYIVGTRGKGEVSSGANHIGFRCVRSSE' A
#
# COMPACT_ATOMS: atom_id res chain seq x y z
N LYS A 1 -4.60 13.11 0.75
CA LYS A 1 -4.55 11.62 0.80
C LYS A 1 -3.61 11.12 -0.29
N ARG A 2 -2.79 10.11 -0.01
CA ARG A 2 -1.85 9.48 -0.96
C ARG A 2 -2.30 8.05 -1.28
N ALA A 3 -1.85 7.53 -2.42
CA ALA A 3 -2.21 6.17 -2.85
C ALA A 3 -1.31 5.13 -2.18
N LEU A 4 -1.92 4.11 -1.56
CA LEU A 4 -1.24 2.93 -1.04
C LEU A 4 -1.49 1.74 -1.99
N ARG A 5 -0.49 0.89 -2.21
CA ARG A 5 -0.56 -0.27 -3.11
C ARG A 5 0.20 -1.46 -2.53
N GLY A 6 -0.16 -2.66 -2.99
CA GLY A 6 0.56 -3.91 -2.68
C GLY A 6 0.02 -4.70 -1.49
N GLY A 7 -0.95 -4.16 -0.75
CA GLY A 7 -1.49 -4.81 0.45
C GLY A 7 -0.47 -4.92 1.57
N SER A 8 -0.73 -5.81 2.52
CA SER A 8 0.13 -6.08 3.67
C SER A 8 -0.03 -7.53 4.14
N PHE A 9 0.77 -7.94 5.12
CA PHE A 9 0.68 -9.28 5.74
C PHE A 9 -0.65 -9.55 6.47
N LEU A 10 -1.50 -8.54 6.66
CA LEU A 10 -2.83 -8.67 7.25
C LEU A 10 -3.92 -8.97 6.20
N CYS A 11 -3.58 -8.93 4.91
CA CYS A 11 -4.56 -9.13 3.84
C CYS A 11 -4.95 -10.60 3.69
N THR A 12 -6.22 -10.84 3.37
CA THR A 12 -6.85 -12.16 3.25
C THR A 12 -8.06 -12.07 2.33
N ASP A 13 -8.39 -13.16 1.62
CA ASP A 13 -9.50 -13.22 0.66
C ASP A 13 -10.87 -12.91 1.27
N GLN A 14 -11.03 -13.11 2.59
CA GLN A 14 -12.30 -12.89 3.28
C GLN A 14 -12.54 -11.43 3.67
N TYR A 15 -11.49 -10.62 3.82
CA TYR A 15 -11.61 -9.26 4.39
C TYR A 15 -10.92 -8.18 3.55
N CYS A 16 -9.77 -8.49 2.95
CA CYS A 16 -8.97 -7.51 2.25
C CYS A 16 -8.17 -8.16 1.11
N SER A 17 -8.66 -7.98 -0.13
CA SER A 17 -8.01 -8.45 -1.36
C SER A 17 -7.03 -7.43 -1.96
N ARG A 18 -6.54 -6.48 -1.16
CA ARG A 18 -5.66 -5.38 -1.65
C ARG A 18 -4.22 -5.79 -1.96
N TYR A 19 -3.88 -7.05 -1.75
CA TYR A 19 -2.62 -7.62 -2.21
C TYR A 19 -2.63 -7.85 -3.74
N ILE A 20 -3.83 -7.90 -4.36
CA ILE A 20 -3.98 -8.08 -5.81
C ILE A 20 -3.49 -6.84 -6.56
N VAL A 21 -2.68 -7.07 -7.61
CA VAL A 21 -2.15 -6.02 -8.48
C VAL A 21 -3.28 -5.21 -9.10
N GLY A 22 -3.19 -3.89 -9.04
CA GLY A 22 -4.20 -2.96 -9.58
C GLY A 22 -5.11 -2.36 -8.50
N THR A 23 -5.25 -3.03 -7.34
CA THR A 23 -5.98 -2.46 -6.20
C THR A 23 -5.24 -1.26 -5.61
N ARG A 24 -5.99 -0.31 -5.04
CA ARG A 24 -5.46 0.94 -4.45
C ARG A 24 -6.18 1.31 -3.16
N GLY A 25 -5.40 1.63 -2.14
CA GLY A 25 -5.88 2.23 -0.89
C GLY A 25 -5.64 3.75 -0.87
N LYS A 26 -6.31 4.44 0.07
CA LYS A 26 -6.10 5.85 0.36
C LYS A 26 -5.55 5.99 1.78
N GLY A 27 -4.34 6.54 1.91
CA GLY A 27 -3.73 6.90 3.18
C GLY A 27 -3.74 8.41 3.41
N GLU A 28 -3.89 8.81 4.66
CA GLU A 28 -3.55 10.17 5.12
C GLU A 28 -2.00 10.25 5.25
N VAL A 29 -1.40 11.43 5.09
CA VAL A 29 0.07 11.58 4.98
C VAL A 29 0.77 11.44 6.33
N SER A 30 0.13 11.89 7.41
CA SER A 30 0.66 11.78 8.79
C SER A 30 0.42 10.43 9.44
N SER A 31 -0.51 9.62 8.92
CA SER A 31 -0.82 8.29 9.43
C SER A 31 0.31 7.28 9.14
N GLY A 32 0.85 6.66 10.20
CA GLY A 32 1.78 5.53 10.12
C GLY A 32 1.23 4.27 10.79
N ALA A 33 1.57 3.10 10.24
CA ALA A 33 1.25 1.81 10.86
C ALA A 33 2.34 0.78 10.52
N ASN A 34 2.49 -0.25 11.34
CA ASN A 34 3.49 -1.32 11.19
C ASN A 34 3.39 -2.14 9.88
N HIS A 35 2.25 -2.09 9.20
CA HIS A 35 1.97 -2.81 7.98
C HIS A 35 1.91 -1.88 6.74
N ILE A 36 2.38 -0.63 6.88
CA ILE A 36 2.43 0.37 5.81
C ILE A 36 3.89 0.81 5.64
N GLY A 37 4.40 0.69 4.43
CA GLY A 37 5.74 1.12 4.05
C GLY A 37 5.78 1.82 2.69
N PHE A 38 6.97 2.18 2.22
CA PHE A 38 7.18 2.80 0.92
C PHE A 38 8.45 2.28 0.25
N ARG A 39 8.53 2.45 -1.06
CA ARG A 39 9.74 2.22 -1.85
C ARG A 39 10.06 3.47 -2.67
N CYS A 40 11.33 3.80 -2.78
CA CYS A 40 11.79 4.88 -3.63
C CYS A 40 11.93 4.42 -5.08
N VAL A 41 11.96 5.37 -6.00
CA VAL A 41 12.29 5.16 -7.41
C VAL A 41 13.33 6.22 -7.80
N ARG A 42 14.26 5.86 -8.68
CA ARG A 42 15.23 6.77 -9.30
C ARG A 42 14.93 6.86 -10.79
N SER A 43 15.02 8.04 -11.36
CA SER A 43 14.94 8.22 -12.81
C SER A 43 16.11 7.48 -13.48
N SER A 44 15.87 6.95 -14.68
CA SER A 44 16.96 6.52 -15.56
C SER A 44 17.62 7.79 -16.11
N GLU A 45 18.88 7.99 -15.77
CA GLU A 45 19.74 8.94 -16.48
C GLU A 45 20.29 8.27 -17.74
#